data_AF-A0A126N4L3-F1
#
_entry.id   AF-A0A126N4L3-F1
#
_cell.length_a   1.000
_cell.length_b   1.000
_cell.length_c   1.000
_cell.angle_alpha   90.00
_cell.angle_beta   90.00
_cell.angle_gamma   90.00
#
_symmetry.space_group_name_H-M   'P 1'
#
loop_
_entity.id
_entity.type
_entity.pdbx_description
1 polymer ?
#
loop_
_entity_poly.entity_id
_entity_poly.type
_entity_poly.pdbx_seq_one_letter_code
_entity_poly.pdbx_strand_id
1 'polypeptide(L)'
;MHTALVAGWVDSMALYELAVFDLSDPVLDPMWRQGMFVIPLMTRLGITNSWGGWSITGGIITNPGIWNYEGVAGAHIVFSGLGFLAAIWHWVYW
;
A
#
# COMPACT_ATOMS: atom_id res chain seq x y z
N MET A 1 -15.72 -12.32 -6.44
CA MET A 1 -16.12 -10.89 -6.40
C MET A 1 -15.70 -10.21 -5.10
N HIS A 2 -16.22 -10.60 -3.92
CA HIS A 2 -15.89 -9.95 -2.62
C HIS A 2 -14.38 -9.75 -2.38
N THR A 3 -13.56 -10.79 -2.60
CA THR A 3 -12.10 -10.71 -2.42
C THR A 3 -11.42 -9.66 -3.31
N ALA A 4 -11.87 -9.50 -4.56
CA ALA A 4 -11.33 -8.49 -5.47
C ALA A 4 -11.64 -7.08 -4.98
N LEU A 5 -12.86 -6.85 -4.48
CA LEU A 5 -13.25 -5.56 -3.91
C LEU A 5 -12.43 -5.21 -2.66
N VAL A 6 -12.22 -6.17 -1.76
CA VAL A 6 -11.40 -5.96 -0.56
C VAL A 6 -9.94 -5.68 -0.96
N ALA A 7 -9.37 -6.40 -1.92
CA ALA A 7 -8.02 -6.13 -2.42
C ALA A 7 -7.89 -4.74 -3.04
N GLY A 8 -8.89 -4.31 -3.84
CA GLY A 8 -8.92 -2.97 -4.40
C GLY A 8 -9.06 -1.87 -3.35
N TRP A 9 -9.84 -2.11 -2.29
CA TRP A 9 -9.93 -1.17 -1.17
C TRP A 9 -8.58 -0.98 -0.48
N VAL A 10 -7.88 -2.09 -0.17
CA VAL A 10 -6.56 -2.03 0.49
C VAL A 10 -5.58 -1.20 -0.33
N ASP A 11 -5.52 -1.40 -1.65
CA ASP A 11 -4.69 -0.56 -2.52
C ASP A 11 -5.11 0.92 -2.47
N SER A 12 -6.38 1.21 -2.74
CA SER A 12 -6.83 2.59 -2.86
C SER A 12 -6.57 3.39 -1.57
N MET A 13 -6.68 2.73 -0.41
CA MET A 13 -6.32 3.31 0.87
C MET A 13 -4.81 3.54 0.99
N ALA A 14 -3.97 2.57 0.55
CA ALA A 14 -2.52 2.71 0.59
C ALA A 14 -2.01 3.84 -0.33
N LEU A 15 -2.53 3.94 -1.55
CA LEU A 15 -2.19 5.03 -2.47
C LEU A 15 -2.67 6.38 -1.95
N TYR A 16 -3.86 6.44 -1.37
CA TYR A 16 -4.37 7.65 -0.73
C TYR A 16 -3.47 8.10 0.43
N GLU A 17 -3.13 7.17 1.33
CA GLU A 17 -2.23 7.42 2.45
C GLU A 17 -0.86 7.91 1.97
N LEU A 18 -0.25 7.25 0.99
CA LEU A 18 1.03 7.68 0.42
C LEU A 18 0.98 9.07 -0.23
N ALA A 19 -0.16 9.46 -0.80
CA ALA A 19 -0.32 10.77 -1.42
C ALA A 19 -0.40 11.93 -0.41
N VAL A 20 -0.85 11.67 0.81
CA VAL A 20 -1.07 12.69 1.85
C VAL A 20 -0.07 12.63 3.00
N PHE A 21 0.73 11.56 3.08
CA PHE A 21 1.68 11.35 4.18
C PHE A 21 2.77 12.43 4.19
N ASP A 22 2.95 13.10 5.33
CA ASP A 22 4.10 13.98 5.56
C ASP A 22 5.23 13.21 6.26
N LEU A 23 6.43 13.38 5.73
CA LEU A 23 7.65 12.67 6.10
C LEU A 23 8.65 13.56 6.84
N SER A 24 8.32 14.85 6.99
CA SER A 24 9.24 15.88 7.43
C SER A 24 9.73 15.68 8.87
N ASP A 25 8.87 15.18 9.77
CA ASP A 25 9.19 15.00 11.18
C ASP A 25 8.67 13.66 11.75
N PRO A 26 9.45 12.57 11.66
CA PRO A 26 9.05 11.28 12.21
C PRO A 26 9.03 11.23 13.74
N VAL A 27 9.57 12.23 14.44
CA VAL A 27 9.63 12.27 15.90
C VAL A 27 8.39 12.94 16.47
N LEU A 28 8.09 14.16 16.03
CA LEU A 28 6.95 14.91 16.54
C LEU A 28 5.69 14.62 15.76
N ASP A 29 5.74 14.35 14.46
CA ASP A 29 4.56 14.07 13.63
C ASP A 29 4.56 12.66 13.01
N PRO A 30 4.60 11.60 13.81
CA PRO A 30 4.56 10.22 13.32
C PRO A 30 3.19 9.87 12.71
N MET A 31 3.16 8.77 11.96
CA MET A 31 2.02 8.24 11.21
C MET A 31 0.67 8.25 11.96
N TRP A 32 0.66 7.95 13.25
CA TRP A 32 -0.57 7.90 14.04
C TRP A 32 -1.15 9.28 14.37
N ARG A 33 -0.35 10.36 14.29
CA ARG A 33 -0.84 11.74 14.41
C ARG A 33 -1.47 12.24 13.11
N GLN A 34 -1.04 11.69 11.96
CA GLN A 34 -1.56 12.03 10.64
C GLN A 34 -2.78 11.20 10.22
N GLY A 35 -3.24 10.26 11.05
CA GLY A 35 -4.42 9.45 10.77
C GLY A 35 -4.17 8.30 9.78
N MET A 36 -2.93 7.85 9.64
CA MET A 36 -2.59 6.73 8.74
C MET A 36 -3.05 5.41 9.35
N PHE A 37 -3.72 4.58 8.55
CA PHE A 37 -4.31 3.30 8.96
C PHE A 37 -3.60 2.10 8.35
N VAL A 38 -3.31 2.10 7.05
CA VAL A 38 -2.69 0.95 6.37
C VAL A 38 -1.16 1.00 6.36
N ILE A 39 -0.53 2.18 6.35
CA ILE A 39 0.95 2.27 6.45
C ILE A 39 1.47 1.60 7.74
N PRO A 40 0.87 1.78 8.94
CA PRO A 40 1.32 1.06 10.14
C PRO A 40 1.30 -0.47 9.99
N LEU A 41 0.29 -1.01 9.30
CA LEU A 41 0.13 -2.45 9.07
C LEU A 41 1.20 -2.99 8.12
N MET A 42 1.53 -2.25 7.06
CA MET A 42 2.62 -2.57 6.15
C MET A 42 3.98 -2.51 6.86
N THR A 43 4.22 -1.44 7.63
CA THR A 43 5.45 -1.22 8.41
C THR A 43 5.68 -2.32 9.44
N ARG A 44 4.61 -2.81 10.09
CA ARG A 44 4.70 -3.93 11.04
C ARG A 44 5.31 -5.19 10.43
N LEU A 45 5.12 -5.41 9.13
CA LEU A 45 5.63 -6.57 8.39
C LEU A 45 6.97 -6.30 7.67
N GLY A 46 7.60 -5.16 7.93
CA GLY A 46 8.93 -4.84 7.42
C GLY A 46 8.96 -4.00 6.14
N ILE A 47 7.82 -3.51 5.65
CA ILE A 47 7.79 -2.53 4.56
C ILE A 47 8.06 -1.14 5.14
N THR A 48 9.29 -0.64 4.96
CA THR A 48 9.73 0.62 5.59
C THR A 48 10.20 1.68 4.62
N ASN A 49 10.31 1.36 3.33
CA ASN A 49 10.91 2.23 2.31
C ASN A 49 9.90 2.56 1.22
N SER A 50 10.13 3.66 0.52
CA SER A 50 9.34 4.12 -0.63
C SER A 50 10.22 4.33 -1.87
N TRP A 51 9.64 4.18 -3.06
CA TRP A 51 10.25 4.64 -4.32
C TRP A 51 10.51 6.14 -4.39
N GLY A 52 9.88 6.93 -3.52
CA GLY A 52 10.18 8.35 -3.31
C GLY A 52 11.52 8.63 -2.62
N GLY A 53 12.31 7.59 -2.31
CA GLY A 53 13.67 7.73 -1.78
C GLY A 53 13.74 8.00 -0.28
N TRP A 54 12.67 7.71 0.46
CA TRP A 54 12.58 7.89 1.91
C TRP A 54 12.29 6.57 2.62
N SER A 55 12.62 6.54 3.91
CA SER A 55 12.28 5.48 4.86
C SER A 55 11.44 6.03 6.00
N ILE A 56 10.60 5.18 6.59
CA ILE A 56 9.67 5.56 7.66
C ILE A 56 10.38 6.06 8.93
N THR A 57 11.68 5.78 9.07
CA THR A 57 12.53 6.26 10.16
C THR A 57 13.23 7.59 9.84
N GLY A 58 12.90 8.24 8.72
CA GLY A 58 13.50 9.51 8.28
C GLY A 58 14.80 9.38 7.47
N GLY A 59 15.19 8.16 7.09
CA GLY A 59 16.38 7.91 6.28
C GLY A 59 16.15 8.19 4.78
N ILE A 60 17.22 8.57 4.06
CA ILE A 60 17.24 8.65 2.59
C ILE A 60 17.65 7.30 2.02
N ILE A 61 16.88 6.78 1.07
CA ILE A 61 17.08 5.46 0.44
C ILE A 61 17.36 5.66 -1.05
N THR A 62 18.44 5.08 -1.56
CA THR A 62 18.78 5.12 -2.99
C THR A 62 18.23 3.92 -3.76
N ASN A 63 18.02 2.79 -3.10
CA ASN A 63 17.43 1.59 -3.70
C ASN A 63 16.47 0.90 -2.72
N PRO A 64 15.17 1.22 -2.79
CA PRO A 64 14.15 0.64 -1.91
C PRO A 64 13.69 -0.76 -2.37
N GLY A 65 14.22 -1.29 -3.48
CA GLY A 65 13.84 -2.59 -4.03
C GLY A 65 12.43 -2.60 -4.64
N ILE A 66 11.89 -3.81 -4.84
CA ILE A 66 10.55 -4.03 -5.41
C ILE A 66 9.46 -4.00 -4.32
N TRP A 67 9.77 -4.49 -3.12
CA TRP A 67 8.83 -4.56 -2.00
C TRP A 67 8.97 -3.33 -1.09
N ASN A 68 8.39 -2.23 -1.57
CA ASN A 68 8.18 -0.97 -0.86
C ASN A 68 6.67 -0.68 -0.77
N TYR A 69 6.28 0.45 -0.17
CA TYR A 69 4.87 0.80 -0.02
C TYR A 69 4.12 0.84 -1.37
N GLU A 70 4.72 1.44 -2.40
CA GLU A 70 4.13 1.54 -3.74
C GLU A 70 4.03 0.17 -4.43
N GLY A 71 5.05 -0.69 -4.25
CA GLY A 71 5.08 -2.04 -4.80
C GLY A 71 3.99 -2.94 -4.18
N VAL A 72 3.75 -2.81 -2.87
CA VAL A 72 2.66 -3.54 -2.20
C VAL A 72 1.29 -3.07 -2.68
N ALA A 73 1.09 -1.75 -2.83
CA ALA A 73 -0.12 -1.17 -3.39
C ALA A 73 -0.37 -1.69 -4.81
N GLY A 74 0.63 -1.55 -5.70
CA GLY A 74 0.57 -2.04 -7.07
C GLY A 74 0.26 -3.54 -7.20
N ALA A 75 0.81 -4.38 -6.31
CA ALA A 75 0.49 -5.81 -6.29
C ALA A 75 -0.99 -6.07 -5.97
N HIS A 76 -1.59 -5.31 -5.05
CA HIS A 76 -3.00 -5.45 -4.69
C HIS A 76 -3.94 -4.98 -5.81
N ILE A 77 -3.59 -3.96 -6.59
CA ILE A 77 -4.36 -3.59 -7.81
C ILE A 77 -4.38 -4.70 -8.83
N VAL A 78 -3.21 -5.24 -9.17
CA VAL A 78 -3.12 -6.30 -10.17
C VAL A 78 -3.91 -7.52 -9.71
N PHE A 79 -3.78 -7.88 -8.42
CA PHE A 79 -4.55 -8.98 -7.84
C PHE A 79 -6.07 -8.73 -7.84
N SER A 80 -6.50 -7.52 -7.50
CA SER A 80 -7.91 -7.10 -7.57
C SER A 80 -8.48 -7.28 -8.99
N GLY A 81 -7.78 -6.79 -10.02
CA GLY A 81 -8.19 -6.94 -11.41
C GLY A 81 -8.29 -8.40 -11.86
N LEU A 82 -7.28 -9.22 -11.52
CA LEU A 82 -7.31 -10.66 -11.82
C LEU A 82 -8.46 -11.37 -11.11
N GLY A 83 -8.70 -11.05 -9.83
CA GLY A 83 -9.81 -11.62 -9.06
C GLY A 83 -11.18 -11.21 -9.59
N PHE A 84 -11.30 -10.01 -10.16
CA PHE A 84 -12.51 -9.53 -10.83
C PHE A 84 -12.78 -10.31 -12.13
N LEU A 85 -11.77 -10.44 -13.00
CA LEU A 85 -11.89 -11.22 -14.24
C LEU A 85 -12.24 -12.68 -13.95
N ALA A 86 -11.59 -13.29 -12.95
CA ALA A 86 -11.89 -14.66 -12.52
C ALA A 86 -13.34 -14.79 -12.03
N ALA A 87 -13.87 -13.80 -11.31
CA ALA A 87 -15.25 -13.82 -10.82
C ALA A 87 -16.28 -13.78 -11.96
N ILE A 88 -16.02 -12.99 -13.01
CA ILE A 88 -16.87 -12.97 -14.21
C ILE A 88 -16.88 -14.34 -14.87
N TRP A 89 -15.69 -14.93 -15.08
CA TRP A 89 -15.58 -16.24 -15.72
C TRP A 89 -16.37 -17.31 -14.97
N HIS A 90 -16.20 -17.42 -13.64
CA HIS A 90 -16.89 -18.42 -12.82
C HIS A 90 -18.42 -18.22 -12.79
N TRP A 91 -18.89 -16.98 -12.95
CA TRP A 91 -20.32 -16.70 -13.00
C TRP A 91 -20.94 -17.08 -14.35
N VAL A 92 -20.24 -16.80 -15.45
CA VAL A 92 -20.71 -17.10 -16.80
C VAL A 92 -20.69 -18.61 -17.07
N TYR A 93 -19.62 -19.28 -16.64
CA TYR A 93 -19.44 -20.73 -16.77
C TYR A 93 -19.71 -21.45 -15.45
N TRP A 94 -20.91 -21.24 -14.89
CA TRP A 94 -21.34 -21.91 -13.67
C TRP A 94 -21.57 -23.42 -13.90
#